data_AF-A0A930Z4B8-F1
#
_entry.id   AF-A0A930Z4B8-F1
#
_cell.length_a   1.000
_cell.length_b   1.000
_cell.length_c   1.000
_cell.angle_alpha   90.00
_cell.angle_beta   90.00
_cell.angle_gamma   90.00
#
_symmetry.space_group_name_H-M   'P 1'
#
loop_
_entity.id
_entity.type
_entity.pdbx_description
1 polymer ?
#
loop_
_entity_poly.entity_id
_entity_poly.type
_entity_poly.pdbx_seq_one_letter_code
_entity_poly.pdbx_strand_id
1 'polypeptide(L)'
;MDGDREPANNGNPAEAALDNNAFSYWSGQTGSATPASITIDMRAPEVVSGLIYDPVQTQSPVGVIGRYEVSVSRDGASFATVASGTWSDTTAVKQIGLSAVDTRFVRLTALSAASGIGTEVAVAELYLQGRPHVAAAPAPTNTAVNAAPLSTNPAVVGEWGPTIGFPLIPVAAALLPNNEMLVWSADQKLAYGGSNDPYTQTAILNLTTGAVSEDTVTNTSHNMFCPGIAILANGDVMVTGGLSNQQTSIYDPKTNLWRAGPPMNVGRGYQGMTLLPDGQAFTLGGSWSGPIGGKVGEIWSPTGSWRELPNVPATPIYTADAQGTYRADNHGWFIATSGGERPPGGTVEADELDHDHGSRFHYVSRYPWCGP
;
A
#
# COMPACT_ATOMS: atom_id res chain seq x y z
N MET A 1 -9.86 16.95 38.95
CA MET A 1 -9.36 15.64 39.41
C MET A 1 -10.56 14.87 39.93
N ASP A 2 -11.01 13.86 39.16
CA ASP A 2 -11.46 12.55 39.63
C ASP A 2 -12.29 11.84 38.54
N GLY A 3 -11.97 10.55 38.34
CA GLY A 3 -12.85 9.56 37.72
C GLY A 3 -12.63 9.26 36.24
N ASP A 4 -11.46 8.71 35.88
CA ASP A 4 -11.25 7.70 34.81
C ASP A 4 -9.77 7.31 34.85
N ARG A 5 -9.36 6.64 35.93
CA ARG A 5 -8.02 6.06 36.03
C ARG A 5 -8.09 4.66 35.45
N GLU A 6 -7.65 4.51 34.21
CA GLU A 6 -7.24 3.21 33.68
C GLU A 6 -6.19 2.60 34.64
N PRO A 7 -6.22 1.29 34.94
CA PRO A 7 -5.30 0.69 35.90
C PRO A 7 -3.88 0.66 35.35
N ALA A 8 -3.14 1.74 35.60
CA ALA A 8 -1.71 1.83 35.37
C ALA A 8 -0.93 0.91 36.31
N ASN A 9 0.19 0.36 35.82
CA ASN A 9 1.18 -0.29 36.68
C ASN A 9 1.75 0.73 37.68
N ASN A 10 2.10 0.30 38.90
CA ASN A 10 2.73 1.14 39.92
C ASN A 10 4.10 1.65 39.41
N GLY A 11 4.10 2.78 38.72
CA GLY A 11 5.27 3.41 38.12
C GLY A 11 5.05 4.02 36.72
N ASN A 12 4.03 3.57 35.98
CA ASN A 12 3.81 3.92 34.57
C ASN A 12 2.38 4.46 34.31
N PRO A 13 2.05 5.66 34.82
CA PRO A 13 0.69 6.20 34.83
C PRO A 13 0.22 6.64 33.43
N ALA A 14 -1.09 6.77 33.20
CA ALA A 14 -1.64 7.15 31.89
C ALA A 14 -1.20 8.56 31.45
N GLU A 15 -0.98 9.46 32.41
CA GLU A 15 -0.52 10.82 32.17
C GLU A 15 0.91 10.87 31.59
N ALA A 16 1.70 9.82 31.79
CA ALA A 16 3.04 9.69 31.22
C ALA A 16 3.04 9.55 29.69
N ALA A 17 1.88 9.35 29.05
CA ALA A 17 1.76 9.32 27.59
C ALA A 17 1.56 10.73 26.98
N LEU A 18 1.53 11.78 27.80
CA LEU A 18 1.23 13.16 27.40
C LEU A 18 2.17 14.17 28.09
N ASP A 19 3.32 13.72 28.60
CA ASP A 19 4.25 14.55 29.37
C ASP A 19 5.43 15.08 28.56
N ASN A 20 5.44 14.81 27.24
CA ASN A 20 6.46 15.20 26.27
C ASN A 20 7.86 14.69 26.68
N ASN A 21 7.92 13.49 27.24
CA ASN A 21 9.15 12.83 27.66
C ASN A 21 9.17 11.36 27.21
N ALA A 22 9.93 11.09 26.15
CA ALA A 22 10.04 9.77 25.51
C ALA A 22 10.64 8.64 26.40
N PHE A 23 11.04 8.94 27.64
CA PHE A 23 11.56 7.99 28.63
C PHE A 23 10.56 7.63 29.74
N SER A 24 9.55 8.46 29.98
CA SER A 24 8.36 8.08 30.75
C SER A 24 7.37 7.40 29.82
N TYR A 25 6.54 6.53 30.36
CA TYR A 25 5.55 5.84 29.56
C TYR A 25 4.36 5.37 30.40
N TRP A 26 3.22 5.31 29.74
CA TRP A 26 2.11 4.47 30.16
C TRP A 26 2.42 3.02 29.78
N SER A 27 2.09 2.08 30.67
CA SER A 27 2.05 0.66 30.33
C SER A 27 0.69 0.07 30.65
N GLY A 28 0.23 -0.88 29.82
CA GLY A 28 -0.90 -1.74 30.17
C GLY A 28 -0.68 -2.46 31.50
N GLN A 29 -1.76 -2.94 32.12
CA GLN A 29 -1.67 -3.61 33.42
C GLN A 29 -0.81 -4.88 33.32
N THR A 30 0.22 -4.98 34.16
CA THR A 30 1.16 -6.11 34.17
C THR A 30 0.44 -7.44 34.38
N GLY A 31 0.64 -8.38 33.46
CA GLY A 31 -0.02 -9.69 33.49
C GLY A 31 -1.45 -9.71 32.93
N SER A 32 -1.98 -8.58 32.47
CA SER A 32 -3.20 -8.55 31.65
C SER A 32 -2.87 -8.90 30.21
N ALA A 33 -3.74 -9.69 29.57
CA ALA A 33 -3.64 -9.97 28.14
C ALA A 33 -4.08 -8.74 27.34
N THR A 34 -3.52 -8.54 26.15
CA THR A 34 -4.15 -7.65 25.17
C THR A 34 -5.58 -8.16 24.87
N PRO A 35 -6.56 -7.28 24.60
CA PRO A 35 -6.40 -5.86 24.29
C PRO A 35 -6.19 -4.96 25.52
N ALA A 36 -5.38 -3.91 25.34
CA ALA A 36 -5.22 -2.82 26.30
C ALA A 36 -5.45 -1.48 25.58
N SER A 37 -5.98 -0.48 26.27
CA SER A 37 -6.31 0.80 25.64
C SER A 37 -5.94 2.01 26.48
N ILE A 38 -5.67 3.11 25.80
CA ILE A 38 -5.53 4.44 26.38
C ILE A 38 -6.45 5.42 25.65
N THR A 39 -7.17 6.26 26.40
CA THR A 39 -8.16 7.21 25.86
C THR A 39 -7.78 8.63 26.23
N ILE A 40 -7.69 9.51 25.23
CA ILE A 40 -7.50 10.96 25.39
C ILE A 40 -8.87 11.64 25.41
N ASP A 41 -9.20 12.36 26.49
CA ASP A 41 -10.33 13.29 26.57
C ASP A 41 -9.84 14.72 26.31
N MET A 42 -10.13 15.26 25.13
CA MET A 42 -9.77 16.64 24.74
C MET A 42 -10.61 17.72 25.47
N ARG A 43 -11.56 17.31 26.32
CA ARG A 43 -12.50 18.14 27.10
C ARG A 43 -13.57 18.86 26.28
N ALA A 44 -13.29 19.19 25.02
CA ALA A 44 -14.25 19.69 24.05
C ALA A 44 -14.12 18.93 22.71
N PRO A 45 -15.17 18.88 21.89
CA PRO A 45 -15.06 18.38 20.52
C PRO A 45 -14.08 19.23 19.71
N GLU A 46 -13.13 18.56 19.05
CA GLU A 46 -12.13 19.12 18.16
C GLU A 46 -12.04 18.28 16.88
N VAL A 47 -11.56 18.88 15.79
CA VAL A 47 -11.33 18.16 14.53
C VAL A 47 -9.99 17.43 14.57
N VAL A 48 -10.03 16.11 14.63
CA VAL A 48 -8.86 15.23 14.63
C VAL A 48 -8.67 14.65 13.23
N SER A 49 -7.45 14.72 12.70
CA SER A 49 -7.05 14.19 11.38
C SER A 49 -5.85 13.26 11.43
N GLY A 50 -5.32 12.95 12.62
CA GLY A 50 -4.23 12.00 12.76
C GLY A 50 -3.88 11.69 14.20
N LEU A 51 -3.15 10.59 14.38
CA LEU A 51 -2.58 10.17 15.65
C LEU A 51 -1.10 9.83 15.44
N ILE A 52 -0.25 10.31 16.34
CA ILE A 52 1.16 9.97 16.42
C ILE A 52 1.37 9.16 17.69
N TYR A 53 2.02 8.02 17.55
CA TYR A 53 2.43 7.14 18.64
C TYR A 53 3.95 7.10 18.70
N ASP A 54 4.52 7.52 19.82
CA ASP A 54 5.94 7.36 20.13
C ASP A 54 6.15 6.14 21.05
N PRO A 55 6.85 5.09 20.56
CA PRO A 55 7.28 4.00 21.41
C PRO A 55 8.32 4.44 22.45
N VAL A 56 8.49 3.64 23.50
CA VAL A 56 9.47 3.90 24.57
C VAL A 56 10.90 3.91 24.02
N GLN A 57 11.61 5.03 24.19
CA GLN A 57 12.97 5.25 23.63
C GLN A 57 14.08 4.82 24.61
N THR A 58 13.98 3.64 25.22
CA THR A 58 14.98 3.11 26.14
C THR A 58 15.94 2.12 25.43
N GLN A 59 17.06 1.77 26.08
CA GLN A 59 18.01 0.79 25.55
C GLN A 59 17.42 -0.63 25.42
N SER A 60 16.30 -0.90 26.10
CA SER A 60 15.51 -2.13 26.00
C SER A 60 14.05 -1.72 25.86
N PRO A 61 13.62 -1.36 24.63
CA PRO A 61 12.27 -0.86 24.39
C PRO A 61 11.23 -1.90 24.77
N VAL A 62 10.24 -1.49 25.55
CA VAL A 62 9.20 -2.36 26.09
C VAL A 62 7.90 -2.11 25.34
N GLY A 63 7.20 -3.19 25.00
CA GLY A 63 5.78 -3.16 24.66
C GLY A 63 5.40 -2.32 23.44
N VAL A 64 6.20 -2.32 22.37
CA VAL A 64 5.81 -1.68 21.10
C VAL A 64 4.45 -2.25 20.65
N ILE A 65 3.49 -1.39 20.34
CA ILE A 65 2.16 -1.81 19.88
C ILE A 65 2.29 -2.39 18.46
N GLY A 66 1.80 -3.62 18.28
CA GLY A 66 1.74 -4.31 16.98
C GLY A 66 0.42 -4.02 16.28
N ARG A 67 -0.56 -4.93 16.43
CA ARG A 67 -1.92 -4.71 15.95
C ARG A 67 -2.62 -3.66 16.80
N TYR A 68 -3.32 -2.72 16.16
CA TYR A 68 -4.02 -1.65 16.84
C TYR A 68 -5.38 -1.32 16.21
N GLU A 69 -6.19 -0.61 17.00
CA GLU A 69 -7.39 0.09 16.56
C GLU A 69 -7.37 1.53 17.12
N VAL A 70 -7.75 2.50 16.29
CA VAL A 70 -8.05 3.87 16.72
C VAL A 70 -9.55 4.10 16.59
N SER A 71 -10.18 4.47 17.69
CA SER A 71 -11.61 4.78 17.74
C SER A 71 -11.87 6.15 18.34
N VAL A 72 -12.99 6.76 17.96
CA VAL A 72 -13.36 8.12 18.37
C VAL A 72 -14.78 8.17 18.94
N SER A 73 -15.03 9.13 19.83
CA SER A 73 -16.34 9.31 20.45
C SER A 73 -16.61 10.78 20.81
N ARG A 74 -17.87 11.21 20.71
CA ARG A 74 -18.31 12.51 21.26
C ARG A 74 -18.76 12.43 22.71
N ASP A 75 -19.29 11.29 23.14
CA ASP A 75 -19.94 11.09 24.44
C ASP A 75 -19.07 10.33 25.45
N GLY A 76 -17.99 9.70 24.99
CA GLY A 76 -17.11 8.87 25.82
C GLY A 76 -17.67 7.49 26.14
N ALA A 77 -18.85 7.15 25.60
CA ALA A 77 -19.52 5.86 25.82
C ALA A 77 -19.54 5.02 24.53
N SER A 78 -19.89 5.63 23.40
CA SER A 78 -20.01 4.97 22.10
C SER A 78 -18.81 5.33 21.23
N PHE A 79 -17.98 4.34 20.91
CA PHE A 79 -16.77 4.52 20.10
C PHE A 79 -16.97 3.95 18.70
N ALA A 80 -16.55 4.71 17.69
CA ALA A 80 -16.50 4.27 16.30
C ALA A 80 -15.05 4.12 15.84
N THR A 81 -14.71 2.97 15.28
CA THR A 81 -13.38 2.72 14.70
C THR A 81 -13.15 3.58 13.46
N VAL A 82 -12.08 4.34 13.44
CA VAL A 82 -11.68 5.22 12.32
C VAL A 82 -10.38 4.79 11.67
N ALA A 83 -9.57 3.97 12.35
CA ALA A 83 -8.42 3.31 11.76
C ALA A 83 -8.07 2.00 12.48
N SER A 84 -7.39 1.12 11.77
CA SER A 84 -6.80 -0.11 12.32
C SER A 84 -5.56 -0.49 11.52
N GLY A 85 -4.71 -1.35 12.06
CA GLY A 85 -3.58 -1.86 11.30
C GLY A 85 -2.57 -2.59 12.14
N THR A 86 -1.38 -2.78 11.56
CA THR A 86 -0.22 -3.36 12.23
C THR A 86 0.97 -2.41 12.06
N TRP A 87 1.65 -2.08 13.16
CA TRP A 87 2.92 -1.37 13.13
C TRP A 87 4.10 -2.33 13.26
N SER A 88 5.22 -2.00 12.60
CA SER A 88 6.48 -2.73 12.74
C SER A 88 7.03 -2.68 14.17
N ASP A 89 7.68 -3.77 14.60
CA ASP A 89 8.40 -3.89 15.86
C ASP A 89 9.71 -3.09 15.86
N THR A 90 9.57 -1.76 15.93
CA THR A 90 10.67 -0.80 16.00
C THR A 90 10.31 0.34 16.94
N THR A 91 11.31 1.07 17.42
CA THR A 91 11.09 2.30 18.21
C THR A 91 10.85 3.53 17.35
N ALA A 92 10.82 3.42 16.02
CA ALA A 92 10.53 4.57 15.16
C ALA A 92 9.13 5.11 15.47
N VAL A 93 8.97 6.43 15.47
CA VAL A 93 7.66 7.08 15.64
C VAL A 93 6.67 6.53 14.62
N LYS A 94 5.46 6.20 15.07
CA LYS A 94 4.37 5.69 14.24
C LYS A 94 3.34 6.79 14.01
N GLN A 95 2.82 6.88 12.80
CA GLN A 95 1.83 7.89 12.42
C GLN A 95 0.67 7.25 11.66
N ILE A 96 -0.53 7.74 11.92
CA ILE A 96 -1.75 7.37 11.20
C ILE A 96 -2.45 8.65 10.77
N GLY A 97 -2.71 8.79 9.47
CA GLY A 97 -3.63 9.80 8.95
C GLY A 97 -5.07 9.30 9.03
N LEU A 98 -5.99 10.17 9.43
CA LEU A 98 -7.41 9.89 9.55
C LEU A 98 -8.20 10.80 8.61
N SER A 99 -9.32 10.30 8.08
CA SER A 99 -10.39 11.19 7.61
C SER A 99 -10.76 12.14 8.76
N ALA A 100 -10.70 13.45 8.50
CA ALA A 100 -10.90 14.45 9.54
C ALA A 100 -12.27 14.27 10.23
N VAL A 101 -12.27 14.12 11.56
CA VAL A 101 -13.45 13.80 12.36
C VAL A 101 -13.60 14.76 13.53
N ASP A 102 -14.80 15.35 13.69
CA ASP A 102 -15.15 16.18 14.85
C ASP A 102 -15.55 15.28 16.02
N THR A 103 -14.67 15.17 17.02
CA THR A 103 -14.75 14.22 18.14
C THR A 103 -14.20 14.83 19.42
N ARG A 104 -14.54 14.28 20.59
CA ARG A 104 -13.97 14.71 21.89
C ARG A 104 -12.97 13.70 22.45
N PHE A 105 -13.25 12.42 22.25
CA PHE A 105 -12.45 11.32 22.76
C PHE A 105 -11.75 10.61 21.60
N VAL A 106 -10.50 10.26 21.80
CA VAL A 106 -9.72 9.39 20.90
C VAL A 106 -9.13 8.26 21.72
N ARG A 107 -9.39 7.01 21.32
CA ARG A 107 -8.89 5.80 21.99
C ARG A 107 -7.94 5.06 21.06
N LEU A 108 -6.74 4.79 21.54
CA LEU A 108 -5.82 3.82 20.95
C LEU A 108 -5.95 2.50 21.70
N THR A 109 -6.40 1.47 21.01
CA THR A 109 -6.48 0.10 21.52
C THR A 109 -5.36 -0.73 20.91
N ALA A 110 -4.46 -1.22 21.73
CA ALA A 110 -3.46 -2.19 21.35
C ALA A 110 -4.04 -3.61 21.42
N LEU A 111 -4.11 -4.29 20.29
CA LEU A 111 -4.63 -5.65 20.15
C LEU A 111 -3.52 -6.70 20.32
N SER A 112 -2.27 -6.34 20.05
CA SER A 112 -1.10 -7.19 20.28
C SER A 112 0.16 -6.35 20.56
N ALA A 113 1.16 -6.97 21.20
CA ALA A 113 2.54 -6.49 21.10
C ALA A 113 3.10 -6.74 19.69
N ALA A 114 4.02 -5.89 19.23
CA ALA A 114 4.63 -5.98 17.90
C ALA A 114 5.61 -7.15 17.78
N SER A 115 6.26 -7.52 18.89
CA SER A 115 7.15 -8.68 18.98
C SER A 115 6.44 -10.02 18.75
N GLY A 116 5.11 -10.05 18.84
CA GLY A 116 4.31 -11.29 18.82
C GLY A 116 4.47 -12.16 20.07
N ILE A 117 5.28 -11.73 21.05
CA ILE A 117 5.57 -12.46 22.29
C ILE A 117 5.24 -11.57 23.49
N GLY A 118 4.45 -12.11 24.42
CA GLY A 118 3.97 -11.37 25.58
C GLY A 118 2.75 -10.51 25.27
N THR A 119 2.24 -9.83 26.29
CA THR A 119 1.01 -9.02 26.22
C THR A 119 1.18 -7.60 26.74
N GLU A 120 2.41 -7.27 27.15
CA GLU A 120 2.72 -5.93 27.62
C GLU A 120 2.81 -4.96 26.45
N VAL A 121 2.15 -3.81 26.60
CA VAL A 121 2.19 -2.71 25.64
C VAL A 121 2.45 -1.42 26.38
N ALA A 122 3.18 -0.52 25.75
CA ALA A 122 3.59 0.74 26.34
C ALA A 122 3.54 1.89 25.34
N VAL A 123 3.28 3.08 25.87
CA VAL A 123 3.20 4.32 25.12
C VAL A 123 3.97 5.41 25.85
N ALA A 124 5.02 5.91 25.21
CA ALA A 124 5.77 7.03 25.74
C ALA A 124 5.07 8.35 25.43
N GLU A 125 4.64 8.58 24.19
CA GLU A 125 3.87 9.77 23.85
C GLU A 125 2.75 9.49 22.84
N LEU A 126 1.63 10.20 23.02
CA LEU A 126 0.56 10.30 22.04
C LEU A 126 0.32 11.76 21.67
N TYR A 127 0.30 12.02 20.37
CA TYR A 127 -0.11 13.31 19.84
C TYR A 127 -1.31 13.15 18.92
N LEU A 128 -2.24 14.09 19.01
CA LEU A 128 -3.34 14.21 18.05
C LEU A 128 -3.01 15.32 17.06
N GLN A 129 -3.23 15.05 15.79
CA GLN A 129 -3.15 16.05 14.73
C GLN A 129 -4.56 16.50 14.37
N GLY A 130 -4.70 17.76 13.99
CA GLY A 130 -5.97 18.37 13.60
C GLY A 130 -5.74 19.61 12.75
N ARG A 131 -6.80 20.32 12.39
CA ARG A 131 -6.63 21.64 11.76
C ARG A 131 -5.87 22.56 12.73
N PRO A 132 -4.90 23.37 12.26
CA PRO A 132 -4.37 24.44 13.11
C PRO A 132 -5.55 25.29 13.58
N HIS A 133 -5.52 25.76 14.83
CA HIS A 133 -6.45 26.78 15.36
C HIS A 133 -6.30 28.08 14.56
N VAL A 134 -6.79 28.09 13.33
CA VAL A 134 -7.01 29.30 12.55
C VAL A 134 -8.52 29.40 12.51
N ALA A 135 -9.06 30.44 13.15
CA ALA A 135 -10.46 30.81 13.00
C ALA A 135 -10.81 30.70 11.51
N ALA A 136 -11.85 29.92 11.19
CA ALA A 136 -12.25 29.69 9.81
C ALA A 136 -12.19 31.02 9.07
N ALA A 137 -11.31 31.14 8.07
CA ALA A 137 -11.29 32.32 7.23
C ALA A 137 -12.73 32.50 6.72
N PRO A 138 -13.32 33.71 6.81
CA PRO A 138 -14.66 33.92 6.29
C PRO A 138 -14.66 33.42 4.86
N ALA A 139 -15.62 32.54 4.54
CA ALA A 139 -15.73 31.93 3.23
C ALA A 139 -15.58 33.04 2.18
N PRO A 140 -14.75 32.85 1.12
CA PRO A 140 -14.66 33.85 0.07
C PRO A 140 -16.08 34.16 -0.39
N THR A 141 -16.43 35.44 -0.42
CA THR A 141 -17.69 35.92 -0.98
C THR A 141 -17.64 35.74 -2.49
N ASN A 142 -17.67 34.49 -2.93
CA ASN A 142 -17.85 34.16 -4.31
C ASN A 142 -19.32 34.46 -4.61
N THR A 143 -19.56 35.56 -5.32
CA THR A 143 -20.72 35.69 -6.19
C THR A 143 -20.64 34.59 -7.24
N ALA A 144 -20.99 33.37 -6.86
CA ALA A 144 -21.03 32.20 -7.73
C ALA A 144 -22.46 31.70 -7.77
N VAL A 145 -22.99 31.70 -9.00
CA VAL A 145 -24.06 30.88 -9.58
C VAL A 145 -24.79 29.96 -8.60
N ASN A 146 -26.12 29.99 -8.63
CA ASN A 146 -27.06 29.10 -7.93
C ASN A 146 -26.80 27.59 -8.21
N ALA A 147 -25.66 27.06 -7.77
CA ALA A 147 -25.44 25.63 -7.66
C ALA A 147 -26.10 25.19 -6.35
N ALA A 148 -26.98 24.20 -6.44
CA ALA A 148 -27.52 23.56 -5.25
C ALA A 148 -26.35 23.08 -4.37
N PRO A 149 -26.44 23.20 -3.04
CA PRO A 149 -25.39 22.68 -2.16
C PRO A 149 -25.19 21.19 -2.44
N LEU A 150 -23.93 20.77 -2.59
CA LEU A 150 -23.58 19.37 -2.75
C LEU A 150 -24.06 18.59 -1.51
N SER A 151 -24.62 17.40 -1.73
CA SER A 151 -25.06 16.55 -0.63
C SER A 151 -23.87 16.15 0.25
N THR A 152 -24.05 16.21 1.57
CA THR A 152 -23.09 15.66 2.54
C THR A 152 -23.50 14.26 3.02
N ASN A 153 -24.57 13.69 2.47
CA ASN A 153 -25.04 12.35 2.83
C ASN A 153 -24.10 11.29 2.23
N PRO A 154 -23.41 10.48 3.05
CA PRO A 154 -22.53 9.41 2.58
C PRO A 154 -23.20 8.44 1.60
N ALA A 155 -24.50 8.20 1.74
CA ALA A 155 -25.25 7.33 0.83
C ALA A 155 -25.37 7.91 -0.61
N VAL A 156 -25.11 9.20 -0.79
CA VAL A 156 -25.17 9.91 -2.08
C VAL A 156 -23.77 10.15 -2.65
N VAL A 157 -22.80 10.48 -1.81
CA VAL A 157 -21.47 10.93 -2.26
C VAL A 157 -20.33 9.97 -1.92
N GLY A 158 -20.63 8.86 -1.24
CA GLY A 158 -19.63 7.96 -0.66
C GLY A 158 -18.99 8.51 0.60
N GLU A 159 -18.12 7.72 1.22
CA GLU A 159 -17.33 8.11 2.38
C GLU A 159 -15.90 7.57 2.29
N TRP A 160 -14.97 8.27 2.92
CA TRP A 160 -13.58 7.84 3.07
C TRP A 160 -13.34 7.27 4.45
N GLY A 161 -12.87 6.03 4.51
CA GLY A 161 -12.44 5.37 5.73
C GLY A 161 -13.04 3.98 5.89
N PRO A 162 -12.59 3.22 6.91
CA PRO A 162 -11.51 3.57 7.84
C PRO A 162 -10.11 3.55 7.18
N THR A 163 -9.12 4.19 7.81
CA THR A 163 -7.71 4.05 7.38
C THR A 163 -7.17 2.69 7.80
N ILE A 164 -6.51 1.98 6.88
CA ILE A 164 -5.79 0.74 7.18
C ILE A 164 -4.28 1.01 7.16
N GLY A 165 -3.63 0.82 8.30
CA GLY A 165 -2.18 1.01 8.44
C GLY A 165 -1.39 -0.26 8.08
N PHE A 166 -0.33 -0.07 7.30
CA PHE A 166 0.62 -1.11 6.96
C PHE A 166 1.97 -0.89 7.68
N PRO A 167 2.70 -1.96 7.98
CA PRO A 167 4.04 -1.89 8.57
C PRO A 167 5.15 -1.62 7.53
N LEU A 168 4.78 -1.50 6.25
CA LEU A 168 5.60 -1.13 5.11
C LEU A 168 4.87 -0.09 4.25
N ILE A 169 5.54 0.51 3.26
CA ILE A 169 4.90 1.36 2.25
C ILE A 169 4.42 0.45 1.10
N PRO A 170 3.09 0.25 0.93
CA PRO A 170 2.55 -0.65 -0.08
C PRO A 170 2.61 0.00 -1.48
N VAL A 171 3.79 0.04 -2.11
CA VAL A 171 3.98 0.65 -3.43
C VAL A 171 3.44 -0.22 -4.58
N ALA A 172 3.20 -1.50 -4.31
CA ALA A 172 2.53 -2.41 -5.22
C ALA A 172 1.57 -3.32 -4.44
N ALA A 173 0.48 -3.73 -5.11
CA ALA A 173 -0.60 -4.48 -4.50
C ALA A 173 -1.27 -5.43 -5.50
N ALA A 174 -1.81 -6.52 -5.00
CA ALA A 174 -2.65 -7.46 -5.73
C ALA A 174 -3.81 -7.92 -4.83
N LEU A 175 -5.04 -7.80 -5.33
CA LEU A 175 -6.20 -8.41 -4.70
C LEU A 175 -6.19 -9.92 -4.99
N LEU A 176 -6.30 -10.72 -3.94
CA LEU A 176 -6.22 -12.17 -4.01
C LEU A 176 -7.63 -12.80 -4.03
N PRO A 177 -7.79 -14.01 -4.60
CA PRO A 177 -9.10 -14.68 -4.66
C PRO A 177 -9.71 -15.07 -3.30
N ASN A 178 -8.93 -14.99 -2.21
CA ASN A 178 -9.28 -15.45 -0.86
C ASN A 178 -9.69 -14.30 0.10
N ASN A 179 -10.15 -13.16 -0.43
CA ASN A 179 -10.51 -11.96 0.33
C ASN A 179 -9.32 -11.35 1.11
N GLU A 180 -8.14 -11.43 0.50
CA GLU A 180 -6.92 -10.85 1.02
C GLU A 180 -6.30 -9.93 -0.02
N MET A 181 -5.45 -9.01 0.43
CA MET A 181 -4.69 -8.13 -0.43
C MET A 181 -3.21 -8.29 -0.10
N LEU A 182 -2.45 -8.81 -1.06
CA LEU A 182 -1.00 -8.83 -1.01
C LEU A 182 -0.49 -7.43 -1.36
N VAL A 183 0.45 -6.93 -0.57
CA VAL A 183 1.19 -5.69 -0.84
C VAL A 183 2.68 -5.92 -0.63
N TRP A 184 3.50 -5.11 -1.27
CA TRP A 184 4.94 -5.16 -1.06
C TRP A 184 5.62 -3.81 -1.27
N SER A 185 6.83 -3.71 -0.70
CA SER A 185 7.73 -2.58 -0.90
C SER A 185 8.94 -2.97 -1.77
N ALA A 186 10.11 -3.12 -1.17
CA ALA A 186 11.39 -3.39 -1.81
C ALA A 186 12.26 -4.26 -0.88
N ASP A 187 13.59 -4.10 -0.93
CA ASP A 187 14.55 -4.62 0.06
C ASP A 187 14.32 -4.02 1.46
N GLN A 188 13.66 -2.87 1.56
CA GLN A 188 13.34 -2.23 2.83
C GLN A 188 11.84 -1.95 2.94
N LYS A 189 11.33 -1.87 4.17
CA LYS A 189 9.90 -1.62 4.42
C LYS A 189 9.46 -0.22 4.00
N LEU A 190 10.32 0.78 4.17
CA LEU A 190 10.00 2.20 3.99
C LEU A 190 10.85 2.92 2.93
N ALA A 191 11.70 2.20 2.22
CA ALA A 191 12.59 2.72 1.19
C ALA A 191 12.96 1.62 0.18
N TYR A 192 13.74 1.95 -0.85
CA TYR A 192 14.27 1.01 -1.83
C TYR A 192 15.75 1.29 -2.08
N GLY A 193 16.52 0.26 -2.49
CA GLY A 193 17.89 0.41 -3.00
C GLY A 193 18.95 0.64 -1.92
N GLY A 194 18.68 0.26 -0.66
CA GLY A 194 19.60 0.46 0.45
C GLY A 194 20.61 -0.69 0.63
N SER A 195 20.29 -1.90 0.16
CA SER A 195 21.21 -3.04 0.25
C SER A 195 21.48 -3.76 -1.08
N ASN A 196 20.73 -3.44 -2.16
CA ASN A 196 20.72 -4.20 -3.42
C ASN A 196 20.44 -5.71 -3.22
N ASP A 197 19.94 -6.10 -2.06
CA ASP A 197 19.70 -7.49 -1.76
C ASP A 197 18.51 -8.02 -2.57
N PRO A 198 18.57 -9.27 -3.05
CA PRO A 198 17.53 -9.85 -3.89
C PRO A 198 16.38 -10.43 -3.04
N TYR A 199 15.84 -9.67 -2.09
CA TYR A 199 14.64 -10.04 -1.34
C TYR A 199 13.62 -8.92 -1.32
N THR A 200 12.38 -9.25 -0.95
CA THR A 200 11.27 -8.29 -0.91
C THR A 200 10.54 -8.35 0.42
N GLN A 201 10.26 -7.19 1.00
CA GLN A 201 9.35 -7.02 2.14
C GLN A 201 7.90 -7.03 1.65
N THR A 202 7.08 -7.89 2.23
CA THR A 202 5.68 -8.09 1.83
C THR A 202 4.75 -8.03 3.04
N ALA A 203 3.48 -7.72 2.80
CA ALA A 203 2.44 -7.87 3.79
C ALA A 203 1.13 -8.32 3.14
N ILE A 204 0.27 -8.99 3.90
CA ILE A 204 -1.05 -9.44 3.47
C ILE A 204 -2.08 -8.83 4.41
N LEU A 205 -3.01 -8.07 3.85
CA LEU A 205 -4.21 -7.59 4.53
C LEU A 205 -5.33 -8.60 4.36
N ASN A 206 -5.89 -9.08 5.46
CA ASN A 206 -7.14 -9.83 5.45
C ASN A 206 -8.33 -8.86 5.45
N LEU A 207 -9.09 -8.80 4.35
CA LEU A 207 -10.15 -7.80 4.16
C LEU A 207 -11.38 -8.04 5.06
N THR A 208 -11.52 -9.23 5.62
CA THR A 208 -12.60 -9.55 6.58
C THR A 208 -12.29 -9.02 7.98
N THR A 209 -11.04 -9.16 8.42
CA THR A 209 -10.63 -8.90 9.82
C THR A 209 -9.84 -7.60 10.00
N GLY A 210 -9.35 -7.00 8.91
CA GLY A 210 -8.44 -5.86 8.95
C GLY A 210 -7.02 -6.20 9.44
N ALA A 211 -6.73 -7.48 9.70
CA ALA A 211 -5.42 -7.90 10.17
C ALA A 211 -4.39 -7.83 9.03
N VAL A 212 -3.19 -7.32 9.35
CA VAL A 212 -2.05 -7.27 8.42
C VAL A 212 -0.93 -8.15 8.96
N SER A 213 -0.51 -9.14 8.18
CA SER A 213 0.65 -10.01 8.45
C SER A 213 1.81 -9.67 7.52
N GLU A 214 3.04 -9.74 8.02
CA GLU A 214 4.26 -9.42 7.28
C GLU A 214 5.05 -10.67 6.90
N ASP A 215 5.81 -10.59 5.81
CA ASP A 215 6.81 -11.60 5.45
C ASP A 215 7.99 -10.99 4.67
N THR A 216 9.18 -11.60 4.77
CA THR A 216 10.35 -11.27 3.97
C THR A 216 10.63 -12.41 2.97
N VAL A 217 10.38 -12.14 1.70
CA VAL A 217 10.52 -13.10 0.62
C VAL A 217 11.97 -13.14 0.14
N THR A 218 12.69 -14.21 0.51
CA THR A 218 14.09 -14.42 0.13
C THR A 218 14.29 -15.56 -0.86
N ASN A 219 13.36 -16.52 -0.90
CA ASN A 219 13.51 -17.78 -1.63
C ASN A 219 13.39 -17.66 -3.15
N THR A 220 12.98 -16.49 -3.67
CA THR A 220 12.90 -16.20 -5.10
C THR A 220 14.11 -15.45 -5.65
N SER A 221 15.00 -14.98 -4.78
CA SER A 221 16.13 -14.11 -5.14
C SER A 221 15.69 -12.92 -6.01
N HIS A 222 14.58 -12.27 -5.64
CA HIS A 222 13.94 -11.21 -6.40
C HIS A 222 13.57 -10.03 -5.49
N ASN A 223 14.16 -8.86 -5.76
CA ASN A 223 13.67 -7.57 -5.26
C ASN A 223 12.64 -7.01 -6.25
N MET A 224 11.37 -7.12 -5.86
CA MET A 224 10.19 -6.90 -6.70
C MET A 224 9.74 -5.42 -6.73
N PHE A 225 10.60 -4.47 -6.36
CA PHE A 225 10.32 -3.05 -6.51
C PHE A 225 10.36 -2.64 -7.98
N CYS A 226 9.38 -1.83 -8.45
CA CYS A 226 9.21 -1.42 -9.86
C CYS A 226 8.89 -2.54 -10.87
N PRO A 227 8.04 -3.54 -10.56
CA PRO A 227 7.87 -4.71 -11.41
C PRO A 227 6.79 -4.51 -12.49
N GLY A 228 6.65 -5.50 -13.37
CA GLY A 228 5.40 -5.80 -14.09
C GLY A 228 4.61 -6.86 -13.35
N ILE A 229 3.28 -6.75 -13.33
CA ILE A 229 2.40 -7.59 -12.52
C ILE A 229 1.29 -8.17 -13.41
N ALA A 230 1.00 -9.46 -13.25
CA ALA A 230 -0.17 -10.10 -13.83
C ALA A 230 -0.80 -11.09 -12.84
N ILE A 231 -2.13 -11.13 -12.80
CA ILE A 231 -2.87 -12.21 -12.13
C ILE A 231 -3.05 -13.32 -13.16
N LEU A 232 -2.53 -14.51 -12.88
CA LEU A 232 -2.63 -15.67 -13.77
C LEU A 232 -4.02 -16.31 -13.70
N ALA A 233 -4.37 -17.09 -14.73
CA ALA A 233 -5.68 -17.72 -14.84
C ALA A 233 -6.02 -18.67 -13.67
N ASN A 234 -5.01 -19.20 -12.97
CA ASN A 234 -5.19 -20.05 -11.79
C ASN A 234 -5.34 -19.27 -10.47
N GLY A 235 -5.24 -17.94 -10.51
CA GLY A 235 -5.28 -17.03 -9.36
C GLY A 235 -3.91 -16.68 -8.76
N ASP A 236 -2.82 -17.22 -9.29
CA ASP A 236 -1.46 -16.87 -8.84
C ASP A 236 -1.11 -15.43 -9.26
N VAL A 237 -0.26 -14.76 -8.47
CA VAL A 237 0.28 -13.44 -8.83
C VAL A 237 1.67 -13.62 -9.42
N MET A 238 1.85 -13.23 -10.70
CA MET A 238 3.15 -13.16 -11.34
C MET A 238 3.73 -11.77 -11.22
N VAL A 239 4.99 -11.69 -10.81
CA VAL A 239 5.75 -10.45 -10.65
C VAL A 239 7.07 -10.58 -11.41
N THR A 240 7.38 -9.61 -12.25
CA THR A 240 8.53 -9.65 -13.17
C THR A 240 9.40 -8.40 -13.06
N GLY A 241 10.72 -8.58 -13.15
CA GLY A 241 11.67 -7.48 -13.25
C GLY A 241 11.62 -6.51 -12.05
N GLY A 242 11.99 -5.26 -12.30
CA GLY A 242 12.14 -4.26 -11.24
C GLY A 242 13.60 -4.09 -10.85
N LEU A 243 13.92 -3.98 -9.57
CA LEU A 243 15.33 -3.87 -9.13
C LEU A 243 16.13 -5.11 -9.55
N SER A 244 15.56 -6.31 -9.39
CA SER A 244 16.10 -7.52 -10.02
C SER A 244 15.49 -7.69 -11.42
N ASN A 245 16.15 -7.10 -12.42
CA ASN A 245 15.52 -6.79 -13.71
C ASN A 245 15.15 -7.99 -14.60
N GLN A 246 15.65 -9.21 -14.36
CA GLN A 246 15.31 -10.40 -15.18
C GLN A 246 14.44 -11.41 -14.43
N GLN A 247 14.26 -11.23 -13.13
CA GLN A 247 13.66 -12.24 -12.27
C GLN A 247 12.15 -12.32 -12.49
N THR A 248 11.62 -13.53 -12.30
CA THR A 248 10.17 -13.78 -12.24
C THR A 248 9.89 -14.45 -10.91
N SER A 249 8.89 -13.96 -10.20
CA SER A 249 8.36 -14.57 -8.98
C SER A 249 6.87 -14.84 -9.14
N ILE A 250 6.41 -15.95 -8.58
CA ILE A 250 5.01 -16.33 -8.61
C ILE A 250 4.57 -16.60 -7.17
N TYR A 251 3.54 -15.87 -6.74
CA TYR A 251 2.87 -16.08 -5.46
C TYR A 251 1.60 -16.90 -5.66
N ASP A 252 1.49 -18.01 -4.93
CA ASP A 252 0.28 -18.83 -4.89
C ASP A 252 -0.51 -18.53 -3.60
N PRO A 253 -1.66 -17.85 -3.69
CA PRO A 253 -2.48 -17.52 -2.53
C PRO A 253 -3.10 -18.74 -1.84
N LYS A 254 -3.17 -19.91 -2.49
CA LYS A 254 -3.73 -21.13 -1.88
C LYS A 254 -2.77 -21.77 -0.89
N THR A 255 -1.48 -21.69 -1.20
CA THR A 255 -0.42 -22.24 -0.34
C THR A 255 0.27 -21.17 0.49
N ASN A 256 0.03 -19.88 0.20
CA ASN A 256 0.75 -18.73 0.77
C ASN A 256 2.27 -18.87 0.58
N LEU A 257 2.68 -19.30 -0.61
CA LEU A 257 4.09 -19.53 -0.93
C LEU A 257 4.50 -18.79 -2.20
N TRP A 258 5.72 -18.25 -2.14
CA TRP A 258 6.43 -17.72 -3.29
C TRP A 258 7.29 -18.80 -3.94
N ARG A 259 7.39 -18.78 -5.27
CA ARG A 259 8.35 -19.59 -6.04
C ARG A 259 9.02 -18.76 -7.13
N ALA A 260 10.26 -19.09 -7.43
CA ALA A 260 10.95 -18.53 -8.59
C ALA A 260 10.35 -19.10 -9.88
N GLY A 261 10.08 -18.21 -10.84
CA GLY A 261 9.74 -18.57 -12.22
C GLY A 261 10.98 -18.54 -13.12
N PRO A 262 10.83 -18.87 -14.42
CA PRO A 262 11.89 -18.67 -15.40
C PRO A 262 12.25 -17.17 -15.51
N PRO A 263 13.53 -16.80 -15.64
CA PRO A 263 13.90 -15.41 -15.88
C PRO A 263 13.41 -14.94 -17.26
N MET A 264 13.07 -13.65 -17.36
CA MET A 264 12.84 -12.97 -18.64
C MET A 264 14.11 -12.99 -19.49
N ASN A 265 13.96 -12.92 -20.81
CA ASN A 265 15.10 -12.83 -21.72
C ASN A 265 15.69 -11.40 -21.73
N VAL A 266 14.84 -10.39 -21.55
CA VAL A 266 15.23 -8.98 -21.50
C VAL A 266 15.07 -8.47 -20.07
N GLY A 267 16.10 -7.79 -19.55
CA GLY A 267 16.02 -7.13 -18.24
C GLY A 267 15.10 -5.91 -18.29
N ARG A 268 14.12 -5.80 -17.39
CA ARG A 268 13.07 -4.77 -17.35
C ARG A 268 12.80 -4.25 -15.94
N GLY A 269 12.34 -3.02 -15.85
CA GLY A 269 11.67 -2.44 -14.69
C GLY A 269 10.75 -1.32 -15.16
N TYR A 270 9.59 -1.14 -14.52
CA TYR A 270 8.49 -0.28 -14.99
C TYR A 270 7.86 -0.68 -16.33
N GLN A 271 8.07 -1.91 -16.79
CA GLN A 271 7.41 -2.44 -17.97
C GLN A 271 5.88 -2.54 -17.78
N GLY A 272 5.13 -2.39 -18.88
CA GLY A 272 3.73 -2.79 -18.88
C GLY A 272 3.62 -4.30 -19.05
N MET A 273 2.63 -4.91 -18.41
CA MET A 273 2.38 -6.35 -18.48
C MET A 273 0.88 -6.62 -18.49
N THR A 274 0.44 -7.64 -19.23
CA THR A 274 -0.97 -8.05 -19.26
C THR A 274 -1.10 -9.56 -19.43
N LEU A 275 -2.14 -10.14 -18.82
CA LEU A 275 -2.50 -11.55 -19.05
C LEU A 275 -3.30 -11.64 -20.36
N LEU A 276 -2.97 -12.67 -21.14
CA LEU A 276 -3.59 -12.96 -22.41
C LEU A 276 -4.77 -13.95 -22.25
N PRO A 277 -5.74 -13.98 -23.19
CA PRO A 277 -6.92 -14.85 -23.06
C PRO A 277 -6.62 -16.35 -23.06
N ASP A 278 -5.47 -16.74 -23.62
CA ASP A 278 -4.96 -18.12 -23.63
C ASP A 278 -4.16 -18.49 -22.36
N GLY A 279 -4.07 -17.57 -21.40
CA GLY A 279 -3.36 -17.75 -20.14
C GLY A 279 -1.86 -17.44 -20.20
N GLN A 280 -1.33 -17.03 -21.35
CA GLN A 280 0.02 -16.48 -21.45
C GLN A 280 0.10 -15.07 -20.82
N ALA A 281 1.30 -14.54 -20.63
CA ALA A 281 1.49 -13.16 -20.20
C ALA A 281 2.45 -12.41 -21.13
N PHE A 282 2.03 -11.24 -21.61
CA PHE A 282 2.82 -10.39 -22.49
C PHE A 282 3.41 -9.23 -21.70
N THR A 283 4.66 -8.86 -22.04
CA THR A 283 5.35 -7.71 -21.46
C THR A 283 6.15 -6.95 -22.50
N LEU A 284 6.22 -5.62 -22.37
CA LEU A 284 6.92 -4.73 -23.28
C LEU A 284 7.40 -3.44 -22.58
N GLY A 285 8.52 -2.90 -23.04
CA GLY A 285 9.11 -1.67 -22.52
C GLY A 285 9.83 -1.87 -21.17
N GLY A 286 9.88 -0.79 -20.37
CA GLY A 286 10.41 -0.77 -19.02
C GLY A 286 11.91 -0.55 -18.93
N SER A 287 12.40 0.61 -19.34
CA SER A 287 13.81 1.02 -19.29
C SER A 287 14.27 1.61 -17.95
N TRP A 288 13.46 1.51 -16.90
CA TRP A 288 13.83 2.01 -15.57
C TRP A 288 15.02 1.26 -14.95
N SER A 289 15.12 -0.05 -15.20
CA SER A 289 16.26 -0.89 -14.82
C SER A 289 16.69 -1.81 -15.97
N GLY A 290 17.90 -2.34 -15.89
CA GLY A 290 18.51 -3.12 -16.97
C GLY A 290 18.96 -2.23 -18.14
N PRO A 291 19.05 -2.78 -19.37
CA PRO A 291 19.38 -1.99 -20.56
C PRO A 291 18.38 -0.86 -20.81
N ILE A 292 18.81 0.24 -21.44
CA ILE A 292 17.91 1.32 -21.85
C ILE A 292 17.59 1.17 -23.35
N GLY A 293 16.31 1.12 -23.69
CA GLY A 293 15.83 0.99 -25.07
C GLY A 293 16.08 -0.38 -25.70
N GLY A 294 15.62 -0.54 -26.94
CA GLY A 294 15.77 -1.80 -27.70
C GLY A 294 15.03 -3.00 -27.10
N LYS A 295 14.13 -2.78 -26.15
CA LYS A 295 13.38 -3.85 -25.47
C LYS A 295 12.27 -4.35 -26.37
N VAL A 296 12.48 -5.50 -27.00
CA VAL A 296 11.43 -6.21 -27.74
C VAL A 296 10.38 -6.76 -26.78
N GLY A 297 9.21 -7.14 -27.28
CA GLY A 297 8.19 -7.83 -26.49
C GLY A 297 8.65 -9.22 -26.11
N GLU A 298 8.14 -9.76 -25.02
CA GLU A 298 8.27 -11.19 -24.71
C GLU A 298 6.98 -11.74 -24.09
N ILE A 299 6.76 -13.03 -24.33
CA ILE A 299 5.61 -13.77 -23.82
C ILE A 299 6.10 -14.87 -22.89
N TRP A 300 5.48 -14.94 -21.71
CA TRP A 300 5.55 -16.10 -20.82
C TRP A 300 4.49 -17.13 -21.19
N SER A 301 4.90 -18.39 -21.24
CA SER A 301 4.01 -19.55 -21.39
C SER A 301 3.71 -20.20 -20.04
N PRO A 302 2.46 -20.66 -19.81
CA PRO A 302 2.10 -21.52 -18.67
C PRO A 302 2.98 -22.75 -18.47
N THR A 303 3.63 -23.22 -19.53
CA THR A 303 4.60 -24.32 -19.47
C THR A 303 5.95 -23.94 -18.85
N GLY A 304 6.12 -22.67 -18.43
CA GLY A 304 7.26 -22.22 -17.64
C GLY A 304 8.45 -21.70 -18.45
N SER A 305 8.21 -20.98 -19.56
CA SER A 305 9.29 -20.34 -20.34
C SER A 305 8.91 -18.95 -20.85
N TRP A 306 9.92 -18.10 -21.01
CA TRP A 306 9.81 -16.81 -21.70
C TRP A 306 10.34 -16.92 -23.12
N ARG A 307 9.64 -16.32 -24.08
CA ARG A 307 10.06 -16.25 -25.48
C ARG A 307 9.97 -14.82 -25.99
N GLU A 308 11.06 -14.34 -26.58
CA GLU A 308 11.09 -13.03 -27.24
C GLU A 308 10.17 -12.98 -28.47
N LEU A 309 9.71 -11.78 -28.77
CA LEU A 309 8.99 -11.39 -29.97
C LEU A 309 9.82 -10.32 -30.70
N PRO A 310 10.85 -10.70 -31.47
CA PRO A 310 11.78 -9.73 -32.07
C PRO A 310 11.12 -8.70 -32.99
N ASN A 311 9.98 -9.06 -33.58
CA ASN A 311 9.18 -8.19 -34.46
C ASN A 311 8.24 -7.25 -33.69
N VAL A 312 8.35 -7.22 -32.36
CA VAL A 312 7.53 -6.43 -31.44
C VAL A 312 8.41 -5.45 -30.70
N PRO A 313 8.95 -4.41 -31.37
CA PRO A 313 9.79 -3.42 -30.71
C PRO A 313 8.96 -2.54 -29.77
N ALA A 314 9.58 -1.98 -28.73
CA ALA A 314 8.92 -1.00 -27.86
C ALA A 314 8.84 0.41 -28.49
N THR A 315 9.51 0.69 -29.60
CA THR A 315 9.50 2.02 -30.23
C THR A 315 8.10 2.59 -30.52
N PRO A 316 7.08 1.79 -30.89
CA PRO A 316 5.73 2.32 -31.14
C PRO A 316 5.00 2.82 -29.87
N ILE A 317 5.43 2.38 -28.68
CA ILE A 317 4.84 2.81 -27.40
C ILE A 317 5.58 4.01 -26.78
N TYR A 318 6.65 4.51 -27.40
CA TYR A 318 7.46 5.57 -26.82
C TYR A 318 6.66 6.87 -26.70
N THR A 319 6.64 7.46 -25.50
CA THR A 319 6.14 8.81 -25.28
C THR A 319 7.21 9.86 -25.63
N ALA A 320 6.79 11.12 -25.79
CA ALA A 320 7.70 12.24 -26.00
C ALA A 320 8.31 12.76 -24.67
N ASP A 321 8.77 11.84 -23.81
CA ASP A 321 9.31 12.18 -22.50
C ASP A 321 10.67 12.89 -22.62
N ALA A 322 10.86 13.98 -21.87
CA ALA A 322 12.10 14.76 -21.88
C ALA A 322 13.32 13.98 -21.36
N GLN A 323 13.10 12.92 -20.57
CA GLN A 323 14.15 12.02 -20.09
C GLN A 323 14.45 10.89 -21.09
N GLY A 324 13.83 10.92 -22.27
CA GLY A 324 14.05 9.95 -23.34
C GLY A 324 13.60 8.54 -22.95
N THR A 325 14.25 7.53 -23.54
CA THR A 325 13.84 6.13 -23.43
C THR A 325 13.78 5.60 -22.00
N TYR A 326 14.55 6.16 -21.07
CA TYR A 326 14.47 5.81 -19.65
C TYR A 326 13.04 5.95 -19.06
N ARG A 327 12.23 6.85 -19.62
CA ARG A 327 10.82 7.06 -19.26
C ARG A 327 9.84 6.70 -20.36
N ALA A 328 10.25 6.88 -21.62
CA ALA A 328 9.33 6.83 -22.76
C ALA A 328 8.64 5.48 -22.94
N ASP A 329 9.22 4.38 -22.46
CA ASP A 329 8.69 3.02 -22.61
C ASP A 329 8.15 2.43 -21.30
N ASN A 330 7.91 3.25 -20.28
CA ASN A 330 7.41 2.81 -18.99
C ASN A 330 5.88 2.78 -18.94
N HIS A 331 5.33 1.89 -18.11
CA HIS A 331 3.93 1.85 -17.71
C HIS A 331 2.93 1.79 -18.88
N GLY A 332 3.27 0.98 -19.90
CA GLY A 332 2.42 0.80 -21.09
C GLY A 332 1.01 0.32 -20.73
N TRP A 333 -0.01 0.93 -21.37
CA TRP A 333 -1.42 0.58 -21.19
C TRP A 333 -1.79 -0.57 -22.12
N PHE A 334 -1.63 -1.80 -21.63
CA PHE A 334 -1.90 -3.01 -22.40
C PHE A 334 -3.25 -3.61 -22.03
N ILE A 335 -4.11 -3.80 -23.04
CA ILE A 335 -5.41 -4.44 -22.90
C ILE A 335 -5.44 -5.66 -23.80
N ALA A 336 -5.68 -6.82 -23.19
CA ALA A 336 -5.87 -8.05 -23.93
C ALA A 336 -7.21 -8.07 -24.69
N THR A 337 -7.18 -8.53 -25.94
CA THR A 337 -8.35 -8.63 -26.82
C THR A 337 -8.40 -10.01 -27.48
N SER A 338 -9.59 -10.52 -27.79
CA SER A 338 -9.72 -11.76 -28.56
C SER A 338 -9.59 -11.50 -30.06
N GLY A 339 -8.83 -12.33 -30.78
CA GLY A 339 -8.86 -12.41 -32.25
C GLY A 339 -8.21 -11.26 -33.02
N GLY A 340 -7.77 -10.18 -32.37
CA GLY A 340 -7.06 -9.04 -32.98
C GLY A 340 -7.78 -8.36 -34.14
N GLU A 341 -9.11 -8.23 -34.04
CA GLU A 341 -9.82 -7.28 -34.89
C GLU A 341 -10.02 -5.96 -34.14
N ARG A 342 -9.59 -4.88 -34.80
CA ARG A 342 -9.82 -3.49 -34.41
C ARG A 342 -11.31 -3.28 -34.07
N PRO A 343 -11.66 -2.65 -32.94
CA PRO A 343 -13.05 -2.26 -32.68
C PRO A 343 -13.58 -1.42 -33.84
N PRO A 344 -14.74 -1.76 -34.44
CA PRO A 344 -15.27 -0.99 -35.56
C PRO A 344 -15.67 0.40 -35.07
N GLY A 345 -14.97 1.45 -35.53
CA GLY A 345 -15.38 2.85 -35.37
C GLY A 345 -14.60 3.72 -34.37
N GLY A 346 -13.49 3.26 -33.78
CA GLY A 346 -12.67 4.07 -32.87
C GLY A 346 -11.42 4.70 -33.52
N THR A 347 -11.25 6.01 -33.41
CA THR A 347 -10.01 6.75 -33.73
C THR A 347 -8.93 6.59 -32.65
N VAL A 348 -8.69 5.36 -32.19
CA VAL A 348 -7.61 5.07 -31.24
C VAL A 348 -6.40 4.60 -32.03
N GLU A 349 -5.27 5.30 -31.89
CA GLU A 349 -3.95 4.89 -32.40
C GLU A 349 -3.44 3.69 -31.57
N ALA A 350 -4.02 2.53 -31.83
CA ALA A 350 -3.55 1.24 -31.34
C ALA A 350 -2.86 0.52 -32.50
N ASP A 351 -1.52 0.41 -32.49
CA ASP A 351 -0.83 -0.45 -33.46
C ASP A 351 -0.89 -1.91 -33.00
N GLU A 352 -1.08 -2.78 -33.99
CA GLU A 352 -1.14 -4.23 -33.87
C GLU A 352 0.29 -4.80 -33.85
N LEU A 353 0.60 -5.65 -32.86
CA LEU A 353 1.97 -6.10 -32.64
C LEU A 353 2.21 -7.61 -32.77
N ASP A 354 1.27 -8.48 -33.15
CA ASP A 354 1.66 -9.88 -33.46
C ASP A 354 0.74 -10.58 -34.47
N HIS A 355 1.35 -11.30 -35.42
CA HIS A 355 0.68 -12.10 -36.44
C HIS A 355 0.87 -13.62 -36.26
N ASP A 356 1.74 -14.06 -35.34
CA ASP A 356 2.11 -15.47 -35.22
C ASP A 356 1.67 -16.11 -33.88
N HIS A 357 0.76 -17.09 -33.98
CA HIS A 357 0.32 -18.05 -32.95
C HIS A 357 -0.95 -17.72 -32.11
N GLY A 358 -1.92 -17.00 -32.67
CA GLY A 358 -3.32 -17.08 -32.21
C GLY A 358 -3.71 -16.20 -31.01
N SER A 359 -2.77 -15.45 -30.44
CA SER A 359 -2.99 -14.51 -29.34
C SER A 359 -2.53 -13.12 -29.78
N ARG A 360 -3.45 -12.16 -29.89
CA ARG A 360 -3.22 -10.80 -30.42
C ARG A 360 -3.54 -9.73 -29.37
N PHE A 361 -2.77 -8.64 -29.33
CA PHE A 361 -2.89 -7.57 -28.32
C PHE A 361 -2.97 -6.18 -28.96
N HIS A 362 -3.73 -5.30 -28.32
CA HIS A 362 -3.79 -3.88 -28.65
C HIS A 362 -3.15 -3.11 -27.49
N TYR A 363 -2.30 -2.15 -27.81
CA TYR A 363 -1.92 -1.11 -26.87
C TYR A 363 -2.66 0.17 -27.22
N VAL A 364 -3.01 0.98 -26.23
CA VAL A 364 -3.52 2.33 -26.49
C VAL A 364 -2.30 3.25 -26.47
N SER A 365 -1.84 3.73 -27.63
CA SER A 365 -1.03 4.94 -27.64
C SER A 365 -1.91 6.16 -27.84
N ARG A 366 -1.55 7.19 -27.08
CA ARG A 366 -2.01 8.57 -27.16
C ARG A 366 -3.40 8.84 -26.57
N TYR A 367 -3.38 9.53 -25.44
CA TYR A 367 -4.10 10.81 -25.37
C TYR A 367 -3.06 11.92 -25.20
N PRO A 368 -3.18 13.06 -25.90
CA PRO A 368 -2.53 14.28 -25.44
C PRO A 368 -3.06 14.57 -24.04
N TRP A 369 -2.14 14.89 -23.14
CA TRP A 369 -2.43 15.38 -21.80
C TRP A 369 -3.39 16.59 -21.93
N CYS A 370 -4.69 16.39 -21.69
CA CYS A 370 -5.62 17.50 -21.45
C CYS A 370 -5.50 17.86 -19.97
N GLY A 371 -4.48 18.64 -19.64
CA GLY A 371 -4.50 19.45 -18.43
C GLY A 371 -5.21 20.78 -18.69
N PRO A 372 -5.90 21.36 -17.70
CA PRO A 372 -5.87 22.82 -17.54
C PRO A 372 -4.47 23.32 -17.17
#